data_AF-A0A975J797-F1
#
_entry.id   AF-A0A975J797-F1
#
_cell.length_a   1.000
_cell.length_b   1.000
_cell.length_c   1.000
_cell.angle_alpha   90.00
_cell.angle_beta   90.00
_cell.angle_gamma   90.00
#
_symmetry.space_group_name_H-M   'P 1'
#
loop_
_entity.id
_entity.type
_entity.pdbx_description
1 polymer ?
#
loop_
_entity_poly.entity_id
_entity_poly.type
_entity_poly.pdbx_seq_one_letter_code
_entity_poly.pdbx_strand_id
1 'polypeptide(L)'
;MGDFVQHLKSNKILTAQDIIRLRTYIENKYPNSDVNKQADILINSIRSIIDGYLKSIPRDHQHKIRETLLKNKLLYKQETIVLYDIFETFTTIDVKEADFLNVILDWVNYYLDKPISKEDLSLYFPHIKENDTIPLKTEHVISSIINPEILEENYTASKEENILSKQFNFKKIKSSFQLSSINVLFTGLFLLISFSFFMNYLQSNSVKAEEDIIVKIETTEYKHPYLPSYFRYKNIDENKLKIYLKSRDSLLEEEPYFSSIINTSREFDLNPLILFAIAGHEQGFVPKTNPSSKEIINNPFNVFISWQEYNTDIIDSSQIAARTVINLSKDRPDEIDPFQWINRKYAEDKNWWKGVRSIFNRLEREVNNFSSE
;
A
#
# COMPACT_ATOMS: atom_id res chain seq x y z
N MET A 1 -7.49 19.24 37.54
CA MET A 1 -6.34 19.21 36.61
C MET A 1 -5.72 17.84 36.41
N GLY A 2 -5.31 17.11 37.45
CA GLY A 2 -4.58 15.83 37.29
C GLY A 2 -5.44 14.61 36.91
N ASP A 3 -6.76 14.70 36.95
CA ASP A 3 -7.65 13.54 36.85
C ASP A 3 -7.75 12.99 35.42
N PHE A 4 -7.97 13.86 34.42
CA PHE A 4 -8.11 13.41 33.03
C PHE A 4 -6.78 12.92 32.43
N VAL A 5 -5.65 13.55 32.77
CA VAL A 5 -4.33 13.08 32.30
C VAL A 5 -4.03 11.68 32.83
N GLN A 6 -4.38 11.40 34.10
CA GLN A 6 -4.24 10.06 34.64
C GLN A 6 -5.18 9.07 33.96
N HIS A 7 -6.41 9.49 33.66
CA HIS A 7 -7.32 8.70 32.84
C HIS A 7 -6.71 8.31 31.49
N LEU A 8 -6.19 9.29 30.72
CA LEU A 8 -5.53 9.04 29.44
C LEU A 8 -4.27 8.15 29.56
N LYS A 9 -3.50 8.27 30.66
CA LYS A 9 -2.32 7.42 30.92
C LYS A 9 -2.69 5.99 31.29
N SER A 10 -3.84 5.78 31.91
CA SER A 10 -4.33 4.46 32.31
C SER A 10 -4.96 3.67 31.16
N ASN A 11 -5.40 4.36 30.10
CA ASN A 11 -6.08 3.75 28.96
C ASN A 11 -5.06 3.32 27.89
N LYS A 12 -4.89 1.99 27.75
CA LYS A 12 -3.90 1.37 26.86
C LYS A 12 -4.49 1.14 25.48
N ILE A 13 -3.77 1.59 24.46
CA ILE A 13 -4.09 1.38 23.04
C ILE A 13 -3.44 0.10 22.54
N LEU A 14 -2.13 -0.06 22.79
CA LEU A 14 -1.35 -1.18 22.29
C LEU A 14 -0.24 -1.53 23.26
N THR A 15 -0.23 -2.76 23.76
CA THR A 15 0.84 -3.26 24.64
C THR A 15 1.85 -4.13 23.89
N ALA A 16 3.02 -4.35 24.50
CA ALA A 16 3.99 -5.33 23.99
C ALA A 16 3.38 -6.74 23.85
N GLN A 17 2.49 -7.13 24.77
CA GLN A 17 1.81 -8.42 24.71
C GLN A 17 0.84 -8.51 23.54
N ASP A 18 0.17 -7.41 23.18
CA ASP A 18 -0.73 -7.37 22.03
C ASP A 18 0.07 -7.48 20.73
N ILE A 19 1.24 -6.83 20.64
CA ILE A 19 2.14 -6.97 19.49
C ILE A 19 2.63 -8.42 19.34
N ILE A 20 3.00 -9.08 20.44
CA ILE A 20 3.37 -10.50 20.44
C ILE A 20 2.20 -11.36 19.97
N ARG A 21 0.99 -11.14 20.49
CA ARG A 21 -0.22 -11.87 20.07
C ARG A 21 -0.51 -11.68 18.59
N LEU A 22 -0.44 -10.45 18.09
CA LEU A 22 -0.63 -10.12 16.67
C LEU A 22 0.41 -10.85 15.81
N ARG A 23 1.69 -10.81 16.20
CA ARG A 23 2.75 -11.52 15.49
C ARG A 23 2.49 -13.03 15.45
N THR A 24 2.23 -13.65 16.59
CA THR A 24 1.95 -15.10 16.67
C THR A 24 0.71 -15.48 15.86
N TYR A 25 -0.33 -14.65 15.88
CA TYR A 25 -1.51 -14.86 15.05
C TYR A 25 -1.17 -14.82 13.56
N ILE A 26 -0.37 -13.83 13.12
CA ILE A 26 0.06 -13.67 11.72
C ILE A 26 0.93 -14.86 11.28
N GLU A 27 1.90 -15.28 12.10
CA GLU A 27 2.75 -16.44 11.83
C GLU A 27 1.91 -17.71 11.64
N ASN A 28 0.93 -17.94 12.50
CA ASN A 28 0.04 -19.10 12.42
C ASN A 28 -0.92 -19.03 11.22
N LYS A 29 -1.42 -17.84 10.89
CA LYS A 29 -2.36 -17.64 9.78
C LYS A 29 -1.67 -17.69 8.41
N TYR A 30 -0.40 -17.29 8.35
CA TYR A 30 0.38 -17.23 7.11
C TYR A 30 1.71 -18.00 7.22
N PRO A 31 1.69 -19.32 7.48
CA PRO A 31 2.90 -20.10 7.81
C PRO A 31 3.89 -20.23 6.65
N ASN A 32 3.42 -20.05 5.41
CA ASN A 32 4.24 -20.15 4.19
C ASN A 32 4.62 -18.77 3.61
N SER A 33 4.37 -17.68 4.34
CA SER A 33 4.77 -16.33 3.91
C SER A 33 6.19 -16.02 4.38
N ASP A 34 6.90 -15.17 3.62
CA ASP A 34 8.23 -14.71 4.03
C ASP A 34 8.13 -13.74 5.22
N VAL A 35 9.24 -13.64 5.97
CA VAL A 35 9.32 -12.84 7.20
C VAL A 35 9.02 -11.36 6.94
N ASN A 36 9.40 -10.82 5.77
CA ASN A 36 9.14 -9.43 5.44
C ASN A 36 7.63 -9.18 5.24
N LYS A 37 6.94 -10.10 4.55
CA LYS A 37 5.49 -10.04 4.38
C LYS A 37 4.76 -10.14 5.72
N GLN A 38 5.22 -10.99 6.64
CA GLN A 38 4.65 -11.07 7.99
C GLN A 38 4.88 -9.78 8.78
N ALA A 39 6.05 -9.16 8.65
CA ALA A 39 6.37 -7.88 9.26
C ALA A 39 5.50 -6.73 8.70
N ASP A 40 5.26 -6.70 7.39
CA ASP A 40 4.38 -5.73 6.75
C ASP A 40 2.94 -5.86 7.29
N ILE A 41 2.42 -7.08 7.38
CA ILE A 41 1.08 -7.34 7.94
C ILE A 41 1.02 -6.88 9.40
N LEU A 42 2.07 -7.13 10.18
CA LEU A 42 2.15 -6.71 11.58
C LEU A 42 2.13 -5.18 11.72
N ILE A 43 2.96 -4.47 10.94
CA ILE A 43 3.03 -3.01 10.95
C ILE A 43 1.69 -2.40 10.54
N ASN A 44 1.03 -2.96 9.52
CA ASN A 44 -0.28 -2.46 9.07
C ASN A 44 -1.38 -2.75 10.10
N SER A 45 -1.32 -3.88 10.79
CA SER A 45 -2.26 -4.19 11.89
C SER A 45 -2.10 -3.19 13.04
N ILE A 46 -0.86 -2.85 13.38
CA ILE A 46 -0.55 -1.84 14.40
C ILE A 46 -1.04 -0.46 13.97
N ARG A 47 -0.82 -0.06 12.72
CA ARG A 47 -1.30 1.21 12.16
C ARG A 47 -2.82 1.32 12.25
N SER A 48 -3.53 0.27 11.81
CA SER A 48 -5.00 0.22 11.86
C SER A 48 -5.55 0.36 13.28
N ILE A 49 -4.90 -0.27 14.27
CA ILE A 49 -5.28 -0.08 15.69
C ILE A 49 -5.15 1.39 16.08
N ILE A 50 -4.02 2.04 15.77
CA ILE A 50 -3.80 3.46 16.10
C ILE A 50 -4.81 4.35 15.38
N ASP A 51 -5.09 4.09 14.10
CA ASP A 51 -6.02 4.88 13.28
C ASP A 51 -7.45 4.85 13.83
N GLY A 52 -7.86 3.74 14.46
CA GLY A 52 -9.13 3.66 15.19
C GLY A 52 -9.27 4.72 16.29
N TYR A 53 -8.16 5.11 16.93
CA TYR A 53 -8.13 6.17 17.94
C TYR A 53 -7.93 7.56 17.37
N LEU A 54 -7.65 7.72 16.08
CA LEU A 54 -7.45 9.01 15.43
C LEU A 54 -8.67 9.46 14.59
N LYS A 55 -9.74 8.67 14.55
CA LYS A 55 -10.88 8.83 13.64
C LYS A 55 -11.55 10.22 13.68
N SER A 56 -11.58 10.89 14.83
CA SER A 56 -12.17 12.24 14.98
C SER A 56 -11.19 13.39 14.71
N ILE A 57 -9.92 13.10 14.47
CA ILE A 57 -8.88 14.10 14.16
C ILE A 57 -8.86 14.37 12.64
N PRO A 58 -8.67 15.62 12.16
CA PRO A 58 -8.45 15.94 10.76
C PRO A 58 -7.31 15.14 10.12
N ARG A 59 -7.52 14.70 8.87
CA ARG A 59 -6.69 13.69 8.19
C ARG A 59 -5.25 14.13 7.94
N ASP A 60 -5.05 15.41 7.65
CA ASP A 60 -3.74 16.05 7.51
C ASP A 60 -2.89 15.92 8.78
N HIS A 61 -3.53 15.90 9.95
CA HIS A 61 -2.85 15.66 11.22
C HIS A 61 -2.71 14.18 11.57
N GLN A 62 -3.67 13.31 11.22
CA GLN A 62 -3.64 11.87 11.56
C GLN A 62 -2.34 11.18 11.12
N HIS A 63 -1.91 11.38 9.88
CA HIS A 63 -0.69 10.77 9.36
C HIS A 63 0.55 11.18 10.16
N LYS A 64 0.68 12.49 10.45
CA LYS A 64 1.80 13.03 11.21
C LYS A 64 1.82 12.51 12.64
N ILE A 65 0.66 12.41 13.29
CA ILE A 65 0.51 11.85 14.63
C ILE A 65 0.96 10.38 14.64
N ARG A 66 0.43 9.57 13.73
CA ARG A 66 0.73 8.14 13.63
C ARG A 66 2.23 7.89 13.41
N GLU A 67 2.83 8.55 12.43
CA GLU A 67 4.26 8.36 12.15
C GLU A 67 5.14 8.81 13.32
N THR A 68 4.77 9.90 14.01
CA THR A 68 5.49 10.37 15.21
C THR A 68 5.39 9.37 16.35
N LEU A 69 4.20 8.81 16.61
CA LEU A 69 3.98 7.79 17.64
C LEU A 69 4.77 6.51 17.37
N LEU A 70 4.66 5.98 16.15
CA LEU A 70 5.36 4.76 15.75
C LEU A 70 6.87 4.92 15.86
N LYS A 71 7.40 6.04 15.36
CA LYS A 71 8.81 6.34 15.43
C LYS A 71 9.27 6.46 16.88
N ASN A 72 8.63 7.29 17.70
CA ASN A 72 9.13 7.63 19.03
C ASN A 72 8.92 6.55 20.09
N LYS A 73 7.82 5.79 20.01
CA LYS A 73 7.43 4.83 21.07
C LYS A 73 7.72 3.38 20.67
N LEU A 74 7.41 3.02 19.42
CA LEU A 74 7.48 1.63 18.99
C LEU A 74 8.88 1.24 18.51
N LEU A 75 9.50 2.04 17.64
CA LEU A 75 10.79 1.72 17.03
C LEU A 75 11.97 1.91 18.01
N TYR A 76 11.95 2.94 18.84
CA TYR A 76 13.07 3.25 19.73
C TYR A 76 12.99 2.62 21.12
N LYS A 77 11.78 2.32 21.64
CA LYS A 77 11.62 1.91 23.05
C LYS A 77 10.76 0.66 23.30
N GLN A 78 10.03 0.14 22.29
CA GLN A 78 9.09 -0.98 22.43
C GLN A 78 8.14 -0.81 23.64
N GLU A 79 7.65 0.41 23.83
CA GLU A 79 6.79 0.77 24.96
C GLU A 79 5.30 0.52 24.65
N THR A 80 4.50 0.42 25.71
CA THR A 80 3.04 0.43 25.59
C THR A 80 2.59 1.79 25.10
N ILE A 81 1.72 1.82 24.09
CA ILE A 81 1.06 3.03 23.62
C ILE A 81 -0.21 3.23 24.42
N VAL A 82 -0.38 4.40 25.03
CA VAL A 82 -1.56 4.83 25.77
C VAL A 82 -2.22 6.05 25.10
N LEU A 83 -3.47 6.38 25.46
CA LEU A 83 -4.14 7.58 24.94
C LEU A 83 -3.34 8.86 25.20
N TYR A 84 -2.65 8.93 26.34
CA TYR A 84 -1.79 10.08 26.64
C TYR A 84 -0.67 10.29 25.63
N ASP A 85 -0.15 9.24 24.97
CA ASP A 85 0.89 9.41 23.96
C ASP A 85 0.35 10.12 22.72
N ILE A 86 -0.90 9.80 22.31
CA ILE A 86 -1.59 10.54 21.24
C ILE A 86 -1.75 12.00 21.64
N PHE A 87 -2.24 12.24 22.86
CA PHE A 87 -2.42 13.58 23.40
C PHE A 87 -1.13 14.39 23.42
N GLU A 88 -0.03 13.81 23.90
CA GLU A 88 1.30 14.42 23.91
C GLU A 88 1.76 14.78 22.49
N THR A 89 1.44 13.93 21.51
CA THR A 89 1.81 14.18 20.11
C THR A 89 1.12 15.44 19.56
N PHE A 90 -0.10 15.78 19.99
CA PHE A 90 -0.75 17.04 19.60
C PHE A 90 0.08 18.27 20.00
N THR A 91 0.80 18.22 21.12
CA THR A 91 1.65 19.34 21.59
C THR A 91 2.88 19.57 20.71
N THR A 92 3.29 18.57 19.93
CA THR A 92 4.47 18.61 19.06
C THR A 92 4.14 19.01 17.62
N ILE A 93 2.86 19.03 17.27
CA ILE A 93 2.40 19.44 15.94
C ILE A 93 2.26 20.96 15.96
N ASP A 94 2.82 21.62 14.95
CA ASP A 94 2.69 23.07 14.73
C ASP A 94 1.22 23.38 14.37
N VAL A 95 0.39 23.51 15.39
CA VAL A 95 -1.03 23.83 15.27
C VAL A 95 -1.15 25.33 15.09
N LYS A 96 -1.09 25.78 13.84
CA LYS A 96 -1.34 27.18 13.46
C LYS A 96 -2.83 27.51 13.30
N GLU A 97 -3.69 26.51 13.39
CA GLU A 97 -5.12 26.64 13.17
C GLU A 97 -5.87 26.83 14.49
N ALA A 98 -6.55 27.97 14.63
CA ALA A 98 -7.32 28.33 15.83
C ALA A 98 -8.42 27.31 16.20
N ASP A 99 -8.89 26.53 15.22
CA ASP A 99 -9.98 25.56 15.38
C ASP A 99 -9.52 24.17 15.82
N PHE A 100 -8.23 23.85 15.72
CA PHE A 100 -7.74 22.51 16.08
C PHE A 100 -7.77 22.26 17.60
N LEU A 101 -7.76 23.31 18.43
CA LEU A 101 -8.01 23.15 19.86
C LEU A 101 -9.39 22.56 20.15
N ASN A 102 -10.41 22.91 19.37
CA ASN A 102 -11.75 22.35 19.54
C ASN A 102 -11.76 20.88 19.13
N VAL A 103 -11.03 20.52 18.06
CA VAL A 103 -10.83 19.12 17.67
C VAL A 103 -10.17 18.31 18.78
N ILE A 104 -9.09 18.82 19.38
CA ILE A 104 -8.41 18.14 20.48
C ILE A 104 -9.36 18.00 21.68
N LEU A 105 -10.15 19.04 21.98
CA LEU A 105 -11.12 19.02 23.07
C LEU A 105 -12.18 17.94 22.85
N ASP A 106 -12.75 17.87 21.66
CA ASP A 106 -13.75 16.85 21.28
C ASP A 106 -13.16 15.44 21.36
N TRP A 107 -11.92 15.28 20.88
CA TRP A 107 -11.20 14.01 20.97
C TRP A 107 -10.95 13.59 22.43
N VAL A 108 -10.46 14.49 23.28
CA VAL A 108 -10.21 14.20 24.69
C VAL A 108 -11.52 13.83 25.38
N ASN A 109 -12.57 14.63 25.18
CA ASN A 109 -13.87 14.41 25.83
C ASN A 109 -14.58 13.14 25.37
N TYR A 110 -14.30 12.64 24.16
CA TYR A 110 -14.81 11.34 23.71
C TYR A 110 -14.32 10.17 24.59
N TYR A 111 -13.14 10.28 25.18
CA TYR A 111 -12.54 9.22 26.00
C TYR A 111 -12.67 9.45 27.51
N LEU A 112 -13.39 10.49 27.95
CA LEU A 112 -13.56 10.81 29.36
C LEU A 112 -15.01 10.62 29.80
N ASP A 113 -15.21 9.99 30.96
CA ASP A 113 -16.53 9.93 31.60
C ASP A 113 -17.01 11.32 32.06
N LYS A 114 -16.06 12.20 32.41
CA LYS A 114 -16.30 13.59 32.82
C LYS A 114 -15.58 14.52 31.85
N PRO A 115 -16.29 15.22 30.97
CA PRO A 115 -15.66 16.11 29.99
C PRO A 115 -14.97 17.28 30.68
N ILE A 116 -13.88 17.75 30.08
CA ILE A 116 -13.12 18.93 30.50
C ILE A 116 -13.51 20.15 29.66
N SER A 117 -13.21 21.34 30.20
CA SER A 117 -13.43 22.60 29.51
C SER A 117 -12.27 22.98 28.57
N LYS A 118 -12.51 23.94 27.67
CA LYS A 118 -11.46 24.50 26.82
C LYS A 118 -10.38 25.19 27.65
N GLU A 119 -10.78 25.80 28.76
CA GLU A 119 -9.90 26.44 29.73
C GLU A 119 -8.92 25.42 30.35
N ASP A 120 -9.42 24.24 30.74
CA ASP A 120 -8.59 23.15 31.27
C ASP A 120 -7.58 22.64 30.24
N LEU A 121 -8.01 22.49 28.99
CA LEU A 121 -7.17 22.06 27.87
C LEU A 121 -6.10 23.10 27.52
N SER A 122 -6.44 24.39 27.55
CA SER A 122 -5.56 25.50 27.17
C SER A 122 -4.27 25.59 27.99
N LEU A 123 -4.23 24.98 29.18
CA LEU A 123 -3.02 24.93 30.00
C LEU A 123 -1.92 24.05 29.41
N TYR A 124 -2.27 23.10 28.54
CA TYR A 124 -1.33 22.21 27.86
C TYR A 124 -0.86 22.75 26.51
N PHE A 125 -1.46 23.85 26.04
CA PHE A 125 -1.16 24.51 24.77
C PHE A 125 -0.90 26.00 24.99
N PRO A 126 0.18 26.39 25.72
CA PRO A 126 0.42 27.77 26.10
C PRO A 126 0.62 28.71 24.90
N HIS A 127 1.05 28.18 23.74
CA HIS A 127 1.27 28.93 22.51
C HIS A 127 -0.01 29.32 21.75
N ILE A 128 -1.18 28.76 22.12
CA ILE A 128 -2.45 28.99 21.40
C ILE A 128 -3.34 29.99 22.16
N LYS A 129 -2.85 30.61 23.24
CA LYS A 129 -3.54 31.71 23.92
C LYS A 129 -3.18 33.04 23.26
N GLU A 130 -3.97 33.47 22.28
CA GLU A 130 -4.55 34.83 22.22
C GLU A 130 -5.38 35.03 20.94
N ASN A 131 -6.56 35.63 21.13
CA ASN A 131 -7.27 36.34 20.09
C ASN A 131 -6.35 37.42 19.51
N ASP A 132 -6.28 37.53 18.18
CA ASP A 132 -6.13 38.84 17.54
C ASP A 132 -6.78 38.83 16.16
N THR A 133 -8.01 39.34 16.12
CA THR A 133 -8.45 40.21 15.04
C THR A 133 -7.50 41.40 14.91
N ILE A 134 -6.93 41.67 13.72
CA ILE A 134 -6.62 42.99 13.09
C ILE A 134 -5.60 42.83 11.92
N PRO A 135 -5.64 43.69 10.88
CA PRO A 135 -5.54 43.31 9.47
C PRO A 135 -4.18 43.53 8.79
N LEU A 136 -4.11 43.03 7.54
CA LEU A 136 -3.04 43.23 6.53
C LEU A 136 -2.23 44.53 6.72
N LYS A 137 -0.93 44.39 6.96
CA LYS A 137 0.10 45.32 6.49
C LYS A 137 1.38 44.58 6.10
N THR A 138 1.77 44.81 4.86
CA THR A 138 3.05 44.49 4.23
C THR A 138 4.19 45.27 4.90
N GLU A 139 5.31 44.61 5.25
CA GLU A 139 6.68 44.92 4.77
C GLU A 139 7.78 44.16 5.53
N HIS A 140 8.87 43.96 4.79
CA HIS A 140 10.14 43.28 5.06
C HIS A 140 10.78 43.43 6.46
N VAL A 141 11.40 42.34 6.95
CA VAL A 141 12.82 42.32 7.40
C VAL A 141 13.43 40.92 7.16
N ILE A 142 14.56 40.89 6.47
CA ILE A 142 15.50 39.76 6.33
C ILE A 142 16.54 39.82 7.46
N SER A 143 17.11 38.65 7.81
CA SER A 143 18.29 38.39 8.67
C SER A 143 17.94 38.23 10.16
N SER A 144 18.51 37.31 10.95
CA SER A 144 19.64 36.38 10.86
C SER A 144 19.40 35.31 11.95
N ILE A 145 19.86 34.06 11.80
CA ILE A 145 20.98 33.48 12.54
C ILE A 145 21.41 32.20 11.81
N ILE A 146 22.68 32.20 11.39
CA ILE A 146 23.46 31.04 11.01
C ILE A 146 24.22 30.60 12.27
N ASN A 147 24.16 29.32 12.65
CA ASN A 147 25.39 28.53 12.84
C ASN A 147 25.14 27.01 12.96
N PRO A 148 25.79 26.18 12.14
CA PRO A 148 25.86 24.73 12.28
C PRO A 148 27.24 24.27 12.80
N GLU A 149 27.31 23.61 13.96
CA GLU A 149 28.42 22.79 14.51
C GLU A 149 28.11 22.54 16.01
N ILE A 150 28.18 21.36 16.65
CA ILE A 150 29.09 20.21 16.63
C ILE A 150 28.32 19.01 17.27
N LEU A 151 28.59 17.79 16.81
CA LEU A 151 29.06 16.65 17.63
C LEU A 151 29.26 15.42 16.72
N GLU A 152 30.46 15.35 16.14
CA GLU A 152 31.09 14.09 15.75
C GLU A 152 31.73 13.40 16.97
N GLU A 153 32.02 12.11 16.76
CA GLU A 153 32.87 11.20 17.53
C GLU A 153 32.27 10.48 18.75
N ASN A 154 31.95 9.19 18.55
CA ASN A 154 32.81 8.11 19.05
C ASN A 154 32.38 6.75 18.47
N TYR A 155 33.03 6.32 17.38
CA TYR A 155 33.10 4.92 16.97
C TYR A 155 34.46 4.37 17.39
N THR A 156 34.51 3.66 18.52
CA THR A 156 35.63 2.79 18.86
C THR A 156 35.21 1.34 18.68
N ALA A 157 35.87 0.69 17.72
CA ALA A 157 35.87 -0.76 17.57
C ALA A 157 36.70 -1.42 18.68
N SER A 158 36.13 -2.44 19.32
CA SER A 158 36.82 -3.53 20.03
C SER A 158 35.76 -4.55 20.44
N LYS A 159 35.91 -5.87 20.44
CA LYS A 159 36.83 -6.86 19.86
C LYS A 159 36.11 -8.20 20.13
N GLU A 160 36.29 -9.18 19.26
CA GLU A 160 35.68 -10.52 19.33
C GLU A 160 35.92 -11.24 20.67
N GLU A 161 34.97 -12.09 21.09
CA GLU A 161 35.30 -13.52 21.28
C GLU A 161 34.09 -14.47 21.21
N ASN A 162 34.38 -15.63 20.61
CA ASN A 162 33.55 -16.79 20.28
C ASN A 162 32.87 -17.46 21.48
N ILE A 163 31.65 -17.99 21.29
CA ILE A 163 31.27 -19.32 21.81
C ILE A 163 30.42 -20.11 20.79
N LEU A 164 31.06 -21.16 20.29
CA LEU A 164 30.57 -22.45 19.76
C LEU A 164 29.58 -22.51 18.57
N SER A 165 30.19 -22.86 17.45
CA SER A 165 29.72 -23.85 16.49
C SER A 165 28.94 -25.02 17.12
N LYS A 166 27.76 -25.30 16.58
CA LYS A 166 27.29 -26.68 16.42
C LYS A 166 26.92 -26.94 14.97
N GLN A 167 27.84 -27.63 14.30
CA GLN A 167 27.53 -28.46 13.14
C GLN A 167 26.31 -29.34 13.47
N PHE A 168 25.23 -29.22 12.69
CA PHE A 168 24.22 -30.27 12.65
C PHE A 168 24.51 -31.18 11.46
N ASN A 169 24.94 -32.39 11.81
CA ASN A 169 25.08 -33.53 10.92
C ASN A 169 23.75 -33.82 10.19
N PHE A 170 23.79 -33.86 8.86
CA PHE A 170 22.75 -34.51 8.08
C PHE A 170 22.83 -36.03 8.29
N LYS A 171 21.98 -36.58 9.17
CA LYS A 171 21.70 -38.01 9.19
C LYS A 171 20.75 -38.33 8.03
N LYS A 172 21.20 -39.22 7.14
CA LYS A 172 20.41 -39.90 6.11
C LYS A 172 19.14 -40.49 6.72
N ILE A 173 17.98 -40.09 6.22
CA ILE A 173 16.75 -40.87 6.33
C ILE A 173 16.62 -41.67 5.03
N LYS A 174 16.72 -42.99 5.14
CA LYS A 174 16.30 -43.93 4.10
C LYS A 174 14.76 -43.97 4.11
N SER A 175 14.11 -43.61 3.01
CA SER A 175 12.77 -44.09 2.71
C SER A 175 12.80 -44.89 1.42
N SER A 176 12.50 -46.18 1.54
CA SER A 176 12.40 -47.11 0.43
C SER A 176 11.07 -46.88 -0.30
N PHE A 177 11.12 -46.30 -1.49
CA PHE A 177 10.01 -46.37 -2.44
C PHE A 177 10.36 -47.42 -3.50
N GLN A 178 9.66 -48.55 -3.46
CA GLN A 178 9.72 -49.56 -4.52
C GLN A 178 8.89 -49.06 -5.71
N LEU A 179 9.57 -48.73 -6.82
CA LEU A 179 8.93 -48.45 -8.11
C LEU A 179 8.78 -49.76 -8.88
N SER A 180 7.55 -50.18 -9.12
CA SER A 180 7.22 -51.27 -10.04
C SER A 180 7.55 -50.82 -11.47
N SER A 181 8.50 -51.51 -12.09
CA SER A 181 9.01 -51.25 -13.43
C SER A 181 8.05 -51.77 -14.49
N ILE A 182 7.25 -50.91 -15.13
CA ILE A 182 6.61 -51.17 -16.45
C ILE A 182 6.21 -49.90 -17.24
N ASN A 183 6.21 -48.68 -16.68
CA ASN A 183 5.70 -47.49 -17.41
C ASN A 183 6.77 -46.58 -18.07
N VAL A 184 8.05 -46.97 -18.10
CA VAL A 184 9.13 -46.10 -18.66
C VAL A 184 9.26 -46.19 -20.19
N LEU A 185 8.59 -47.14 -20.85
CA LEU A 185 8.72 -47.34 -22.30
C LEU A 185 7.74 -46.53 -23.15
N PHE A 186 6.58 -46.09 -22.61
CA PHE A 186 5.58 -45.35 -23.38
C PHE A 186 5.81 -43.83 -23.41
N THR A 187 6.53 -43.26 -22.44
CA THR A 187 6.84 -41.82 -22.39
C THR A 187 7.93 -41.42 -23.38
N GLY A 188 8.87 -42.32 -23.69
CA GLY A 188 9.95 -42.08 -24.64
C GLY A 188 9.49 -41.98 -26.09
N LEU A 189 8.50 -42.80 -26.49
CA LEU A 189 8.00 -42.82 -27.87
C LEU A 189 7.16 -41.58 -28.22
N PHE A 190 6.45 -41.02 -27.23
CA PHE A 190 5.66 -39.80 -27.39
C PHE A 190 6.52 -38.56 -27.60
N LEU A 191 7.69 -38.49 -26.95
CA LEU A 191 8.63 -37.37 -27.10
C LEU A 191 9.30 -37.33 -28.47
N LEU A 192 9.58 -38.49 -29.08
CA LEU A 192 10.21 -38.56 -30.41
C LEU A 192 9.25 -38.15 -31.53
N ILE A 193 7.97 -38.52 -31.43
CA ILE A 193 6.94 -38.11 -32.40
C ILE A 193 6.69 -36.60 -32.28
N SER A 194 6.60 -36.08 -31.04
CA SER A 194 6.42 -34.65 -30.77
C SER A 194 7.58 -33.80 -31.32
N PHE A 195 8.81 -34.29 -31.22
CA PHE A 195 10.00 -33.60 -31.72
C PHE A 195 10.05 -33.56 -33.27
N SER A 196 9.56 -34.61 -33.94
CA SER A 196 9.50 -34.64 -35.41
C SER A 196 8.48 -33.63 -35.98
N PHE A 197 7.34 -33.46 -35.31
CA PHE A 197 6.36 -32.40 -35.65
C PHE A 197 6.92 -30.99 -35.38
N PHE A 198 7.68 -30.81 -34.30
CA PHE A 198 8.32 -29.54 -33.96
C PHE A 198 9.38 -29.11 -34.99
N MET A 199 10.19 -30.05 -35.49
CA MET A 199 11.20 -29.76 -36.52
C MET A 199 10.58 -29.43 -37.89
N ASN A 200 9.49 -30.09 -38.27
CA ASN A 200 8.75 -29.75 -39.50
C ASN A 200 8.11 -28.35 -39.42
N TYR A 201 7.62 -27.96 -38.23
CA TYR A 201 7.09 -26.62 -37.98
C TYR A 201 8.16 -25.53 -38.08
N LEU A 202 9.37 -25.79 -37.56
CA LEU A 202 10.50 -24.86 -37.67
C LEU A 202 10.99 -24.70 -39.12
N GLN A 203 10.97 -25.76 -39.92
CA GLN A 203 11.38 -25.69 -41.32
C GLN A 203 10.36 -24.95 -42.20
N SER A 204 9.07 -25.02 -41.86
CA SER A 204 7.97 -24.34 -42.56
C SER A 204 7.96 -22.80 -42.40
N ASN A 205 8.62 -22.26 -41.38
CA ASN A 205 8.54 -20.83 -41.02
C ASN A 205 9.83 -20.02 -41.26
N SER A 206 10.79 -20.55 -42.01
CA SER A 206 11.94 -19.76 -42.46
C SER A 206 11.59 -18.92 -43.70
N VAL A 207 10.90 -17.79 -43.48
CA VAL A 207 10.82 -16.70 -44.46
C VAL A 207 11.99 -15.73 -44.25
N LYS A 208 12.52 -15.30 -45.39
CA LYS A 208 13.80 -14.63 -45.66
C LYS A 208 14.04 -13.37 -44.82
N ALA A 209 15.31 -13.20 -44.43
CA ALA A 209 15.85 -11.99 -43.82
C ALA A 209 15.88 -10.83 -44.81
N GLU A 210 15.48 -9.63 -44.35
CA GLU A 210 15.72 -8.36 -45.04
C GLU A 210 16.09 -7.27 -44.02
N GLU A 211 17.35 -6.82 -44.20
CA GLU A 211 18.09 -5.61 -43.80
C GLU A 211 17.86 -4.85 -42.48
N ASP A 212 18.96 -4.72 -41.74
CA ASP A 212 19.17 -3.94 -40.53
C ASP A 212 18.97 -2.42 -40.76
N ILE A 213 17.92 -1.87 -40.17
CA ILE A 213 17.87 -0.44 -39.82
C ILE A 213 18.39 -0.32 -38.40
N ILE A 214 19.61 0.20 -38.24
CA ILE A 214 20.18 0.57 -36.94
C ILE A 214 19.39 1.76 -36.41
N VAL A 215 18.29 1.47 -35.71
CA VAL A 215 17.62 2.42 -34.83
C VAL A 215 18.53 2.60 -33.61
N LYS A 216 18.98 3.83 -33.40
CA LYS A 216 19.69 4.25 -32.20
C LYS A 216 18.74 4.08 -31.01
N ILE A 217 18.79 2.93 -30.34
CA ILE A 217 17.98 2.65 -29.15
C ILE A 217 18.52 3.55 -28.03
N GLU A 218 17.85 4.69 -27.80
CA GLU A 218 17.91 5.34 -26.50
C GLU A 218 17.39 4.32 -25.49
N THR A 219 18.27 3.81 -24.64
CA THR A 219 17.91 2.92 -23.55
C THR A 219 17.13 3.72 -22.53
N THR A 220 15.81 3.82 -22.72
CA THR A 220 14.90 4.32 -21.68
C THR A 220 14.97 3.35 -20.51
N GLU A 221 15.62 3.76 -19.43
CA GLU A 221 15.67 2.99 -18.18
C GLU A 221 14.24 2.95 -17.59
N TYR A 222 13.56 1.81 -17.78
CA TYR A 222 12.20 1.62 -17.27
C TYR A 222 12.23 1.44 -15.76
N LYS A 223 11.37 2.15 -15.02
CA LYS A 223 11.27 2.07 -13.56
C LYS A 223 10.99 0.65 -13.06
N HIS A 224 10.21 -0.11 -13.83
CA HIS A 224 9.87 -1.50 -13.56
C HIS A 224 10.12 -2.36 -14.81
N PRO A 225 11.37 -2.79 -15.07
CA PRO A 225 11.74 -3.43 -16.33
C PRO A 225 11.05 -4.78 -16.57
N TYR A 226 10.63 -5.46 -15.50
CA TYR A 226 9.90 -6.73 -15.52
C TYR A 226 8.41 -6.60 -15.85
N LEU A 227 7.85 -5.38 -15.86
CA LEU A 227 6.47 -5.17 -16.31
C LEU A 227 6.44 -5.23 -17.84
N PRO A 228 5.47 -5.95 -18.44
CA PRO A 228 5.25 -5.88 -19.88
C PRO A 228 4.78 -4.47 -20.27
N SER A 229 5.00 -4.09 -21.53
CA SER A 229 4.74 -2.72 -22.01
C SER A 229 3.31 -2.23 -21.72
N TYR A 230 2.30 -3.10 -21.87
CA TYR A 230 0.90 -2.74 -21.62
C TYR A 230 0.53 -2.61 -20.13
N PHE A 231 1.44 -3.00 -19.22
CA PHE A 231 1.32 -2.72 -17.78
C PHE A 231 2.00 -1.42 -17.37
N ARG A 232 2.91 -0.88 -18.19
CA ARG A 232 3.61 0.37 -17.88
C ARG A 232 2.72 1.57 -18.10
N TYR A 233 3.06 2.69 -17.48
CA TYR A 233 2.26 3.90 -17.64
C TYR A 233 2.16 4.28 -19.11
N LYS A 234 0.96 4.69 -19.51
CA LYS A 234 0.71 5.34 -20.79
C LYS A 234 -0.36 6.40 -20.59
N ASN A 235 -0.26 7.45 -21.38
CA ASN A 235 -1.35 8.40 -21.51
C ASN A 235 -2.55 7.69 -22.14
N ILE A 236 -3.73 8.01 -21.64
CA ILE A 236 -5.01 7.49 -22.14
C ILE A 236 -5.92 8.68 -22.50
N ASP A 237 -6.95 8.41 -23.29
CA ASP A 237 -8.04 9.38 -23.49
C ASP A 237 -8.91 9.44 -22.22
N GLU A 238 -8.55 10.35 -21.32
CA GLU A 238 -9.23 10.53 -20.03
C GLU A 238 -10.70 10.91 -20.20
N ASN A 239 -11.05 11.65 -21.25
CA ASN A 239 -12.44 12.04 -21.53
C ASN A 239 -13.29 10.83 -21.88
N LYS A 240 -12.81 9.95 -22.75
CA LYS A 240 -13.51 8.69 -23.09
C LYS A 240 -13.65 7.78 -21.88
N LEU A 241 -12.62 7.70 -21.03
CA LEU A 241 -12.72 6.93 -19.80
C LEU A 241 -13.79 7.49 -18.85
N LYS A 242 -13.83 8.82 -18.65
CA LYS A 242 -14.88 9.48 -17.86
C LYS A 242 -16.27 9.21 -18.44
N ILE A 243 -16.46 9.32 -19.75
CA ILE A 243 -17.73 8.99 -20.41
C ILE A 243 -18.15 7.55 -20.13
N TYR A 244 -17.22 6.59 -20.25
CA TYR A 244 -17.50 5.19 -19.94
C TYR A 244 -17.89 5.00 -18.47
N LEU A 245 -17.14 5.58 -17.53
CA LEU A 245 -17.45 5.49 -16.09
C LEU A 245 -18.81 6.11 -15.76
N LYS A 246 -19.14 7.26 -16.36
CA LYS A 246 -20.45 7.90 -16.23
C LYS A 246 -21.58 7.00 -16.73
N SER A 247 -21.38 6.27 -17.83
CA SER A 247 -22.38 5.30 -18.34
C SER A 247 -22.63 4.13 -17.37
N ARG A 248 -21.72 3.92 -16.41
CA ARG A 248 -21.85 2.93 -15.33
C ARG A 248 -22.37 3.52 -14.02
N ASP A 249 -22.83 4.77 -14.03
CA ASP A 249 -23.20 5.52 -12.83
C ASP A 249 -22.06 5.57 -11.79
N SER A 250 -20.81 5.58 -12.23
CA SER A 250 -19.64 5.43 -11.34
C SER A 250 -19.30 6.73 -10.61
N LEU A 251 -19.02 6.63 -9.30
CA LEU A 251 -18.37 7.72 -8.53
C LEU A 251 -16.92 7.98 -8.96
N LEU A 252 -16.24 6.99 -9.57
CA LEU A 252 -14.84 7.11 -9.98
C LEU A 252 -14.64 8.07 -11.16
N GLU A 253 -15.71 8.51 -11.81
CA GLU A 253 -15.67 9.57 -12.83
C GLU A 253 -15.46 10.96 -12.22
N GLU A 254 -15.90 11.16 -10.98
CA GLU A 254 -15.87 12.44 -10.31
C GLU A 254 -14.49 12.75 -9.72
N GLU A 255 -14.20 14.03 -9.55
CA GLU A 255 -13.04 14.48 -8.79
C GLU A 255 -13.32 14.47 -7.28
N PRO A 256 -12.32 14.15 -6.43
CA PRO A 256 -10.91 13.92 -6.76
C PRO A 256 -10.58 12.47 -7.17
N TYR A 257 -11.56 11.57 -7.21
CA TYR A 257 -11.32 10.13 -7.35
C TYR A 257 -10.63 9.77 -8.67
N PHE A 258 -11.13 10.34 -9.77
CA PHE A 258 -10.57 10.09 -11.09
C PHE A 258 -9.09 10.51 -11.16
N SER A 259 -8.79 11.78 -10.87
CA SER A 259 -7.41 12.29 -10.93
C SER A 259 -6.50 11.60 -9.92
N SER A 260 -6.99 11.18 -8.76
CA SER A 260 -6.20 10.44 -7.77
C SER A 260 -5.69 9.11 -8.33
N ILE A 261 -6.54 8.35 -9.02
CA ILE A 261 -6.14 7.09 -9.66
C ILE A 261 -5.16 7.35 -10.81
N ILE A 262 -5.44 8.34 -11.67
CA ILE A 262 -4.54 8.70 -12.79
C ILE A 262 -3.16 9.15 -12.29
N ASN A 263 -3.11 10.03 -11.29
CA ASN A 263 -1.88 10.57 -10.72
C ASN A 263 -1.07 9.47 -10.03
N THR A 264 -1.73 8.59 -9.27
CA THR A 264 -1.08 7.43 -8.67
C THR A 264 -0.48 6.52 -9.75
N SER A 265 -1.24 6.22 -10.80
CA SER A 265 -0.76 5.37 -11.90
C SER A 265 0.49 5.97 -12.57
N ARG A 266 0.52 7.29 -12.74
CA ARG A 266 1.68 8.03 -13.26
C ARG A 266 2.88 7.95 -12.32
N GLU A 267 2.69 8.20 -11.04
CA GLU A 267 3.76 8.14 -10.02
C GLU A 267 4.41 6.74 -9.98
N PHE A 268 3.60 5.70 -10.12
CA PHE A 268 4.03 4.30 -10.03
C PHE A 268 4.46 3.69 -11.37
N ASP A 269 4.48 4.46 -12.46
CA ASP A 269 4.75 3.95 -13.82
C ASP A 269 3.88 2.73 -14.18
N LEU A 270 2.59 2.79 -13.82
CA LEU A 270 1.60 1.73 -14.03
C LEU A 270 0.50 2.21 -14.99
N ASN A 271 0.03 1.36 -15.90
CA ASN A 271 -1.09 1.70 -16.79
C ASN A 271 -2.34 2.01 -15.96
N PRO A 272 -2.93 3.22 -16.06
CA PRO A 272 -4.08 3.62 -15.24
C PRO A 272 -5.29 2.69 -15.39
N LEU A 273 -5.49 2.09 -16.57
CA LEU A 273 -6.62 1.20 -16.81
C LEU A 273 -6.58 -0.07 -15.94
N ILE A 274 -5.42 -0.44 -15.40
CA ILE A 274 -5.30 -1.59 -14.49
C ILE A 274 -6.02 -1.29 -13.17
N LEU A 275 -5.80 -0.12 -12.58
CA LEU A 275 -6.45 0.25 -11.32
C LEU A 275 -7.97 0.38 -11.53
N PHE A 276 -8.41 1.04 -12.60
CA PHE A 276 -9.84 1.09 -12.95
C PHE A 276 -10.43 -0.29 -13.22
N ALA A 277 -9.68 -1.22 -13.83
CA ALA A 277 -10.17 -2.58 -14.06
C ALA A 277 -10.32 -3.38 -12.77
N ILE A 278 -9.39 -3.22 -11.81
CA ILE A 278 -9.50 -3.82 -10.48
C ILE A 278 -10.72 -3.24 -9.76
N ALA A 279 -10.87 -1.92 -9.69
CA ALA A 279 -12.03 -1.28 -9.07
C ALA A 279 -13.36 -1.68 -9.73
N GLY A 280 -13.36 -1.83 -11.05
CA GLY A 280 -14.49 -2.35 -11.82
C GLY A 280 -14.85 -3.78 -11.44
N HIS A 281 -13.86 -4.63 -11.22
CA HIS A 281 -14.09 -6.02 -10.85
C HIS A 281 -14.54 -6.18 -9.39
N GLU A 282 -13.90 -5.46 -8.48
CA GLU A 282 -14.13 -5.56 -7.03
C GLU A 282 -15.44 -4.92 -6.60
N GLN A 283 -15.76 -3.75 -7.17
CA GLN A 283 -16.84 -2.89 -6.67
C GLN A 283 -17.78 -2.40 -7.78
N GLY A 284 -17.71 -2.98 -8.98
CA GLY A 284 -18.57 -2.59 -10.09
C GLY A 284 -18.41 -1.13 -10.50
N PHE A 285 -17.22 -0.56 -10.34
CA PHE A 285 -16.92 0.87 -10.51
C PHE A 285 -17.60 1.79 -9.49
N VAL A 286 -18.07 1.29 -8.36
CA VAL A 286 -18.70 2.08 -7.29
C VAL A 286 -19.90 2.89 -7.82
N PRO A 287 -21.02 2.25 -8.20
CA PRO A 287 -22.21 2.96 -8.66
C PRO A 287 -22.74 3.93 -7.61
N LYS A 288 -23.15 5.14 -8.00
CA LYS A 288 -23.70 6.18 -7.10
C LYS A 288 -24.97 5.70 -6.42
N THR A 289 -25.75 4.84 -7.08
CA THR A 289 -26.93 4.20 -6.49
C THR A 289 -26.62 3.18 -5.39
N ASN A 290 -25.37 2.75 -5.21
CA ASN A 290 -25.01 1.83 -4.13
C ASN A 290 -25.12 2.57 -2.78
N PRO A 291 -25.88 2.04 -1.79
CA PRO A 291 -26.03 2.68 -0.47
C PRO A 291 -24.71 2.94 0.25
N SER A 292 -23.69 2.13 0.02
CA SER A 292 -22.35 2.27 0.62
C SER A 292 -21.33 2.91 -0.31
N SER A 293 -21.78 3.57 -1.39
CA SER A 293 -20.90 4.15 -2.40
C SER A 293 -19.91 5.16 -1.82
N LYS A 294 -20.33 5.96 -0.83
CA LYS A 294 -19.49 6.98 -0.15
C LYS A 294 -18.38 6.37 0.72
N GLU A 295 -18.57 5.16 1.21
CA GLU A 295 -17.56 4.41 1.96
C GLU A 295 -16.67 3.60 1.02
N ILE A 296 -17.25 2.93 0.02
CA ILE A 296 -16.53 2.09 -0.94
C ILE A 296 -15.53 2.92 -1.76
N ILE A 297 -15.88 4.16 -2.10
CA ILE A 297 -15.04 5.01 -2.95
C ILE A 297 -13.66 5.30 -2.35
N ASN A 298 -13.50 5.15 -1.04
CA ASN A 298 -12.22 5.31 -0.34
C ASN A 298 -11.32 4.07 -0.45
N ASN A 299 -11.86 2.90 -0.82
CA ASN A 299 -11.09 1.68 -1.07
C ASN A 299 -11.81 0.84 -2.14
N PRO A 300 -11.84 1.29 -3.40
CA PRO A 300 -12.58 0.61 -4.45
C PRO A 300 -11.90 -0.69 -4.91
N PHE A 301 -10.68 -0.96 -4.44
CA PHE A 301 -9.83 -2.08 -4.86
C PHE A 301 -9.86 -3.27 -3.90
N ASN A 302 -10.60 -3.17 -2.78
CA ASN A 302 -10.57 -4.14 -1.68
C ASN A 302 -9.15 -4.46 -1.18
N VAL A 303 -8.25 -3.47 -1.16
CA VAL A 303 -6.93 -3.68 -0.58
C VAL A 303 -7.04 -3.81 0.93
N PHE A 304 -6.14 -4.60 1.53
CA PHE A 304 -6.14 -4.92 2.96
C PHE A 304 -7.48 -5.46 3.47
N ILE A 305 -7.86 -6.64 2.96
CA ILE A 305 -9.07 -7.40 3.30
C ILE A 305 -10.31 -6.86 2.58
N SER A 306 -10.80 -5.68 2.93
CA SER A 306 -11.94 -5.05 2.25
C SER A 306 -12.11 -3.59 2.66
N TRP A 307 -12.98 -2.85 1.96
CA TRP A 307 -13.36 -1.49 2.36
C TRP A 307 -14.11 -1.43 3.71
N GLN A 308 -14.72 -2.53 4.17
CA GLN A 308 -15.38 -2.59 5.48
C GLN A 308 -14.36 -2.66 6.62
N GLU A 309 -13.27 -3.40 6.44
CA GLU A 309 -12.22 -3.59 7.44
C GLU A 309 -11.15 -2.50 7.35
N TYR A 310 -10.85 -2.05 6.13
CA TYR A 310 -9.88 -1.00 5.83
C TYR A 310 -10.51 0.08 4.95
N ASN A 311 -11.12 1.09 5.59
CA ASN A 311 -11.66 2.27 4.92
C ASN A 311 -10.68 3.45 5.09
N THR A 312 -10.00 3.84 4.01
CA THR A 312 -8.94 4.86 4.01
C THR A 312 -9.36 6.08 3.19
N ASP A 313 -8.56 6.50 2.22
CA ASP A 313 -8.95 7.37 1.10
C ASP A 313 -8.48 6.80 -0.25
N ILE A 314 -9.00 7.41 -1.32
CA ILE A 314 -8.73 6.97 -2.68
C ILE A 314 -7.24 7.03 -3.06
N ILE A 315 -6.46 7.97 -2.50
CA ILE A 315 -5.03 8.10 -2.82
C ILE A 315 -4.29 6.93 -2.17
N ASP A 316 -4.46 6.73 -0.87
CA ASP A 316 -3.81 5.66 -0.13
C ASP A 316 -4.17 4.28 -0.70
N SER A 317 -5.47 4.00 -0.87
CA SER A 317 -5.91 2.71 -1.43
C SER A 317 -5.40 2.49 -2.87
N SER A 318 -5.32 3.53 -3.69
CA SER A 318 -4.73 3.45 -5.04
C SER A 318 -3.24 3.16 -4.99
N GLN A 319 -2.49 3.81 -4.09
CA GLN A 319 -1.06 3.58 -3.92
C GLN A 319 -0.78 2.16 -3.44
N ILE A 320 -1.58 1.65 -2.51
CA ILE A 320 -1.49 0.27 -2.03
C ILE A 320 -1.78 -0.71 -3.18
N ALA A 321 -2.84 -0.47 -3.95
CA ALA A 321 -3.18 -1.32 -5.10
C ALA A 321 -2.05 -1.32 -6.15
N ALA A 322 -1.52 -0.15 -6.51
CA ALA A 322 -0.42 -0.01 -7.46
C ALA A 322 0.84 -0.73 -7.00
N ARG A 323 1.30 -0.48 -5.76
CA ARG A 323 2.45 -1.19 -5.15
C ARG A 323 2.24 -2.70 -5.16
N THR A 324 1.03 -3.14 -4.84
CA THR A 324 0.69 -4.57 -4.81
C THR A 324 0.81 -5.18 -6.20
N VAL A 325 0.18 -4.60 -7.22
CA VAL A 325 0.28 -5.08 -8.61
C VAL A 325 1.73 -5.16 -9.07
N ILE A 326 2.52 -4.11 -8.84
CA ILE A 326 3.92 -4.02 -9.25
C ILE A 326 4.78 -5.08 -8.53
N ASN A 327 4.61 -5.23 -7.22
CA ASN A 327 5.37 -6.20 -6.44
C ASN A 327 5.00 -7.65 -6.78
N LEU A 328 3.71 -7.93 -6.98
CA LEU A 328 3.25 -9.26 -7.36
C LEU A 328 3.65 -9.65 -8.78
N SER A 329 3.95 -8.67 -9.64
CA SER A 329 4.44 -8.88 -11.01
C SER A 329 5.91 -9.32 -11.09
N LYS A 330 6.67 -9.24 -10.00
CA LYS A 330 8.07 -9.72 -9.95
C LYS A 330 8.14 -11.22 -10.21
N ASP A 331 9.25 -11.63 -10.83
CA ASP A 331 9.59 -13.02 -11.16
C ASP A 331 8.55 -13.76 -12.01
N ARG A 332 7.70 -13.00 -12.74
CA ARG A 332 6.71 -13.55 -13.66
C ARG A 332 7.43 -14.24 -14.83
N PRO A 333 7.18 -15.53 -15.08
CA PRO A 333 7.62 -16.19 -16.31
C PRO A 333 6.97 -15.53 -17.53
N ASP A 334 7.71 -15.38 -18.62
CA ASP A 334 7.27 -14.61 -19.79
C ASP A 334 5.97 -15.15 -20.41
N GLU A 335 5.76 -16.47 -20.35
CA GLU A 335 4.60 -17.17 -20.90
C GLU A 335 3.34 -17.03 -20.05
N ILE A 336 3.44 -16.56 -18.81
CA ILE A 336 2.29 -16.43 -17.90
C ILE A 336 1.68 -15.04 -18.02
N ASP A 337 0.36 -14.98 -18.22
CA ASP A 337 -0.39 -13.73 -18.21
C ASP A 337 -0.16 -12.94 -16.91
N PRO A 338 0.18 -11.65 -16.96
CA PRO A 338 0.43 -10.83 -15.76
C PRO A 338 -0.75 -10.74 -14.80
N PHE A 339 -2.00 -10.67 -15.28
CA PHE A 339 -3.17 -10.66 -14.41
C PHE A 339 -3.32 -12.02 -13.72
N GLN A 340 -3.09 -13.12 -14.45
CA GLN A 340 -3.06 -14.45 -13.86
C GLN A 340 -1.94 -14.57 -12.81
N TRP A 341 -0.76 -14.00 -13.09
CA TRP A 341 0.38 -14.03 -12.18
C TRP A 341 0.15 -13.25 -10.90
N ILE A 342 -0.43 -12.04 -10.94
CA ILE A 342 -0.73 -11.28 -9.72
C ILE A 342 -1.83 -11.97 -8.89
N ASN A 343 -2.76 -12.69 -9.54
CA ASN A 343 -3.87 -13.35 -8.85
C ASN A 343 -3.45 -14.36 -7.79
N ARG A 344 -2.26 -14.99 -7.94
CA ARG A 344 -1.72 -15.95 -6.97
C ARG A 344 -1.68 -15.44 -5.52
N LYS A 345 -1.67 -14.11 -5.35
CA LYS A 345 -1.54 -13.42 -4.06
C LYS A 345 -2.48 -12.23 -3.89
N TYR A 346 -3.16 -11.76 -4.94
CA TYR A 346 -4.09 -10.62 -4.84
C TYR A 346 -5.46 -11.05 -4.30
N ALA A 347 -6.03 -12.14 -4.84
CA ALA A 347 -7.37 -12.61 -4.48
C ALA A 347 -7.40 -14.14 -4.27
N GLU A 348 -8.36 -14.62 -3.48
CA GLU A 348 -8.58 -16.05 -3.25
C GLU A 348 -9.26 -16.74 -4.44
N ASP A 349 -10.08 -16.00 -5.20
CA ASP A 349 -10.75 -16.54 -6.39
C ASP A 349 -9.75 -16.79 -7.52
N LYS A 350 -9.61 -18.07 -7.90
CA LYS A 350 -8.74 -18.53 -8.99
C LYS A 350 -9.09 -17.91 -10.35
N ASN A 351 -10.31 -17.40 -10.54
CA ASN A 351 -10.79 -16.78 -11.77
C ASN A 351 -10.86 -15.25 -11.74
N TRP A 352 -10.52 -14.61 -10.62
CA TRP A 352 -10.53 -13.14 -10.47
C TRP A 352 -9.80 -12.42 -11.62
N TRP A 353 -8.64 -12.93 -12.00
CA TRP A 353 -7.84 -12.35 -13.09
C TRP A 353 -8.57 -12.30 -14.44
N LYS A 354 -9.48 -13.24 -14.71
CA LYS A 354 -10.28 -13.24 -15.94
C LYS A 354 -11.25 -12.07 -15.96
N GLY A 355 -11.84 -11.75 -14.81
CA GLY A 355 -12.71 -10.59 -14.62
C GLY A 355 -11.94 -9.29 -14.86
N VAL A 356 -10.82 -9.12 -14.15
CA VAL A 356 -9.97 -7.93 -14.31
C VAL A 356 -9.44 -7.80 -15.74
N ARG A 357 -8.93 -8.89 -16.34
CA ARG A 357 -8.43 -8.87 -17.73
C ARG A 357 -9.53 -8.51 -18.72
N SER A 358 -10.75 -9.03 -18.54
CA SER A 358 -11.90 -8.73 -19.39
C SER A 358 -12.27 -7.23 -19.32
N ILE A 359 -12.30 -6.68 -18.12
CA ILE A 359 -12.58 -5.26 -17.89
C ILE A 359 -11.46 -4.40 -18.47
N PHE A 360 -10.19 -4.73 -18.20
CA PHE A 360 -9.05 -4.01 -18.77
C PHE A 360 -9.12 -3.95 -20.30
N ASN A 361 -9.36 -5.09 -20.96
CA ASN A 361 -9.51 -5.14 -22.43
C ASN A 361 -10.72 -4.33 -22.91
N ARG A 362 -11.79 -4.20 -22.11
CA ARG A 362 -12.92 -3.31 -22.41
C ARG A 362 -12.48 -1.86 -22.34
N LEU A 363 -11.89 -1.44 -21.23
CA LEU A 363 -11.41 -0.06 -21.03
C LEU A 363 -10.43 0.35 -22.13
N GLU A 364 -9.50 -0.53 -22.52
CA GLU A 364 -8.60 -0.30 -23.66
C GLU A 364 -9.36 0.01 -24.95
N ARG A 365 -10.43 -0.73 -25.27
CA ARG A 365 -11.26 -0.42 -26.46
C ARG A 365 -11.97 0.92 -26.32
N GLU A 366 -12.55 1.20 -25.15
CA GLU A 366 -13.28 2.46 -24.94
C GLU A 366 -12.38 3.69 -25.10
N VAL A 367 -11.15 3.64 -24.60
CA VAL A 367 -10.21 4.78 -24.72
C VAL A 367 -9.49 4.85 -26.06
N ASN A 368 -9.32 3.72 -26.77
CA ASN A 368 -8.62 3.67 -28.06
C ASN A 368 -9.56 3.76 -29.28
N ASN A 369 -10.88 3.60 -29.12
CA ASN A 369 -11.81 3.68 -30.25
C ASN A 369 -11.76 5.07 -30.87
N PHE A 370 -11.36 5.16 -32.13
CA PHE A 370 -11.64 6.32 -32.98
C PHE A 370 -13.16 6.43 -33.10
N SER A 371 -13.71 7.58 -32.74
CA SER A 371 -15.09 7.92 -33.09
C SER A 371 -15.15 7.98 -34.62
N SER A 372 -15.55 6.89 -35.25
CA SER A 372 -16.11 6.94 -36.59
C SER A 372 -17.51 7.53 -36.46
N GLU A 373 -17.58 8.86 -36.37
CA GLU A 373 -18.74 9.67 -36.73
C GLU A 373 -18.58 10.14 -38.18
#